data_AF-T1BF23-F1
#
_entry.id   AF-T1BF23-F1
#
_cell.length_a   1.000
_cell.length_b   1.000
_cell.length_c   1.000
_cell.angle_alpha   90.00
_cell.angle_beta   90.00
_cell.angle_gamma   90.00
#
_symmetry.space_group_name_H-M   'P 1'
#
loop_
_entity.id
_entity.type
_entity.pdbx_description
1 polymer ?
#
loop_
_entity_poly.entity_id
_entity_poly.type
_entity_poly.pdbx_seq_one_letter_code
_entity_poly.pdbx_strand_id
1 'polypeptide(L)'
;MSDLHRVRLTRLPRMASIATAIAISLSACSGGGANVQPNYTSPPPPSTAPTPPPPVIYSYPEYNQLVPTGALAAQQAGYTGKGVNIGVLDSGADPSILGLQGRLTWFNSYLANGNNTANQNDLSAANDVYGHGTVIADIVGGAAQGSGSGSFVGGVAPDSNLYIAQVCDNTGNCTPYSKAYQDLVSNGVHLFNQSWGSLTSTFATTADANGYATSMGPVYEGYGTGNVYVWAAGNNPTSSSDITVQALAPEFTPALQPQWLVAVNVQVNSAGQVTTLDPTSAQCGAAAQWCLAAPGAAMTPPVPGTKFDTGGSDGTSDSTAVITGVSAQIWQAFPWFSPGNLT
;
A
#
# COMPACT_ATOMS: atom_id res chain seq x y z
N MET A 1 -42.26 -48.97 -17.25
CA MET A 1 -42.62 -49.53 -18.58
C MET A 1 -41.85 -48.69 -19.59
N SER A 2 -40.61 -49.09 -19.88
CA SER A 2 -40.19 -49.75 -21.14
C SER A 2 -40.02 -48.69 -22.24
N ASP A 3 -38.89 -48.52 -22.93
CA ASP A 3 -38.01 -49.57 -23.45
C ASP A 3 -36.61 -49.04 -23.81
N LEU A 4 -35.63 -49.95 -23.77
CA LEU A 4 -34.22 -49.75 -24.11
C LEU A 4 -33.99 -49.88 -25.62
N HIS A 5 -33.00 -49.15 -26.16
CA HIS A 5 -32.26 -49.58 -27.35
C HIS A 5 -30.74 -49.43 -27.20
N ARG A 6 -30.08 -50.60 -27.25
CA ARG A 6 -28.66 -50.94 -27.48
C ARG A 6 -28.20 -50.47 -28.90
N VAL A 7 -26.94 -50.39 -29.36
CA VAL A 7 -25.54 -50.64 -28.95
C VAL A 7 -24.68 -50.20 -30.16
N ARG A 8 -23.43 -49.72 -29.96
CA ARG A 8 -22.22 -50.27 -30.63
C ARG A 8 -20.92 -49.59 -30.15
N LEU A 9 -20.07 -50.40 -29.51
CA LEU A 9 -18.66 -50.14 -29.25
C LEU A 9 -17.81 -50.31 -30.52
N THR A 10 -16.76 -49.50 -30.69
CA THR A 10 -15.60 -49.86 -31.53
C THR A 10 -14.25 -49.47 -30.91
N ARG A 11 -13.48 -50.55 -30.70
CA ARG A 11 -12.06 -50.83 -30.40
C ARG A 11 -10.98 -49.73 -30.48
N LEU A 12 -10.10 -49.73 -29.46
CA LEU A 12 -8.71 -49.25 -29.47
C LEU A 12 -7.77 -50.16 -30.29
N PRO A 13 -6.57 -49.66 -30.63
CA PRO A 13 -5.36 -50.46 -30.61
C PRO A 13 -4.28 -49.92 -29.65
N ARG A 14 -3.56 -50.88 -29.03
CA ARG A 14 -2.29 -50.75 -28.30
C ARG A 14 -1.12 -50.90 -29.29
N MET A 15 -0.03 -50.14 -29.12
CA MET A 15 1.35 -50.54 -29.44
C MET A 15 2.29 -49.63 -28.59
N ALA A 16 2.96 -50.13 -27.55
CA ALA A 16 4.18 -50.96 -27.51
C ALA A 16 5.48 -50.14 -27.58
N SER A 17 6.13 -50.02 -26.42
CA SER A 17 7.46 -49.42 -26.21
C SER A 17 8.56 -50.43 -26.56
N ILE A 18 9.61 -50.02 -27.30
CA ILE A 18 10.92 -50.68 -27.31
C ILE A 18 12.01 -49.61 -27.45
N ALA A 19 12.98 -49.65 -26.52
CA ALA A 19 14.21 -48.88 -26.52
C ALA A 19 15.31 -49.59 -27.33
N THR A 20 16.17 -48.86 -28.04
CA THR A 20 17.55 -49.31 -28.32
C THR A 20 18.45 -48.10 -28.61
N ALA A 21 19.58 -48.04 -27.90
CA ALA A 21 20.68 -47.10 -28.09
C ALA A 21 21.52 -47.49 -29.31
N ILE A 22 22.18 -46.51 -29.96
CA ILE A 22 23.49 -46.69 -30.63
C ILE A 22 24.17 -45.31 -30.68
N ALA A 23 25.38 -45.28 -30.14
CA ALA A 23 26.33 -44.18 -30.21
C ALA A 23 27.07 -44.18 -31.56
N ILE A 24 27.65 -43.04 -31.91
CA ILE A 24 29.04 -42.83 -32.39
C ILE A 24 29.04 -41.59 -33.29
N SER A 25 29.73 -40.57 -32.78
CA SER A 25 30.27 -39.43 -33.49
C SER A 25 31.19 -39.86 -34.63
N LEU A 26 31.20 -39.14 -35.75
CA LEU A 26 32.45 -38.64 -36.33
C LEU A 26 32.15 -37.57 -37.39
N SER A 27 32.95 -36.53 -37.29
CA SER A 27 33.08 -35.32 -38.10
C SER A 27 33.28 -35.55 -39.60
N ALA A 28 32.66 -34.69 -40.42
CA ALA A 28 33.26 -34.19 -41.66
C ALA A 28 32.67 -32.80 -42.00
N CYS A 29 33.56 -31.81 -42.09
CA CYS A 29 33.30 -30.48 -42.63
C CYS A 29 33.36 -30.52 -44.17
N SER A 30 32.50 -29.76 -44.83
CA SER A 30 32.71 -29.09 -46.13
C SER A 30 31.37 -28.45 -46.49
N GLY A 31 31.14 -27.15 -46.28
CA GLY A 31 31.59 -26.08 -47.19
C GLY A 31 30.69 -26.07 -48.44
N GLY A 32 29.98 -25.02 -48.85
CA GLY A 32 29.79 -23.65 -48.39
C GLY A 32 28.71 -23.03 -49.30
N GLY A 33 28.03 -21.98 -48.83
CA GLY A 33 26.97 -21.31 -49.59
C GLY A 33 26.33 -20.17 -48.79
N ALA A 34 26.83 -18.97 -49.06
CA ALA A 34 26.46 -17.64 -48.56
C ALA A 34 25.14 -17.46 -47.78
N ASN A 35 25.27 -16.97 -46.55
CA ASN A 35 24.26 -16.13 -45.90
C ASN A 35 24.94 -14.83 -45.43
N VAL A 36 24.37 -13.71 -45.84
CA VAL A 36 24.76 -12.36 -45.42
C VAL A 36 24.42 -12.24 -43.92
N GLN A 37 25.42 -12.16 -43.04
CA GLN A 37 25.17 -11.79 -41.64
C GLN A 37 24.91 -10.27 -41.57
N PRO A 38 23.83 -9.84 -40.89
CA PRO A 38 23.71 -8.45 -40.47
C PRO A 38 24.84 -8.15 -39.48
N ASN A 39 25.60 -7.09 -39.75
CA ASN A 39 26.62 -6.59 -38.85
C ASN A 39 25.94 -5.94 -37.65
N TYR A 40 25.65 -6.72 -36.61
CA TYR A 40 25.22 -6.17 -35.31
C TYR A 40 26.44 -5.63 -34.60
N THR A 41 26.71 -4.33 -34.75
CA THR A 41 27.55 -3.62 -33.79
C THR A 41 26.85 -3.67 -32.44
N SER A 42 27.48 -4.33 -31.46
CA SER A 42 27.03 -4.34 -30.07
C SER A 42 26.81 -2.90 -29.58
N PRO A 43 25.70 -2.58 -28.89
CA PRO A 43 25.54 -1.29 -28.24
C PRO A 43 26.73 -1.06 -27.29
N PRO A 44 27.25 0.17 -27.18
CA PRO A 44 28.27 0.46 -26.17
C PRO A 44 27.72 0.10 -24.78
N PRO A 45 28.56 -0.41 -23.87
CA PRO A 45 28.14 -0.72 -22.51
C PRO A 45 27.53 0.54 -21.87
N PRO A 46 26.52 0.39 -20.98
CA PRO A 46 25.91 1.53 -20.32
C PRO A 46 26.98 2.44 -19.75
N SER A 47 26.89 3.72 -20.11
CA SER A 47 27.59 4.81 -19.41
C SER A 47 27.44 4.59 -17.91
N THR A 48 28.55 4.66 -17.19
CA THR A 48 28.65 4.54 -15.73
C THR A 48 27.38 4.97 -15.01
N ALA A 49 26.84 4.09 -14.18
CA ALA A 49 25.74 4.43 -13.27
C ALA A 49 26.06 5.78 -12.60
N PRO A 50 25.12 6.75 -12.57
CA PRO A 50 25.38 8.03 -11.94
C PRO A 50 25.86 7.78 -10.52
N THR A 51 26.94 8.46 -10.12
CA THR A 51 27.45 8.42 -8.75
C THR A 51 26.29 8.68 -7.80
N PRO A 52 26.06 7.82 -6.78
CA PRO A 52 24.99 8.04 -5.82
C PRO A 52 25.09 9.47 -5.25
N PRO A 53 23.98 10.21 -5.14
CA PRO A 53 24.01 11.50 -4.46
C PRO A 53 24.61 11.33 -3.06
N PRO A 54 25.32 12.33 -2.53
CA PRO A 54 25.87 12.28 -1.19
C PRO A 54 24.78 11.89 -0.19
N PRO A 55 25.11 11.09 0.85
CA PRO A 55 24.14 10.73 1.88
C PRO A 55 23.56 12.00 2.52
N VAL A 56 22.23 12.13 2.49
CA VAL A 56 21.53 13.19 3.23
C VAL A 56 21.53 12.82 4.70
N ILE A 57 22.10 13.68 5.55
CA ILE A 57 22.07 13.53 7.01
C ILE A 57 20.93 14.37 7.55
N TYR A 58 20.01 13.74 8.28
CA TYR A 58 18.88 14.41 8.91
C TYR A 58 19.18 14.72 10.37
N SER A 59 18.84 15.94 10.79
CA SER A 59 19.12 16.41 12.15
C SER A 59 18.19 15.82 13.21
N TYR A 60 17.00 15.32 12.82
CA TYR A 60 15.97 14.79 13.70
C TYR A 60 15.36 13.51 13.12
N PRO A 61 16.11 12.40 13.14
CA PRO A 61 15.62 11.15 12.57
C PRO A 61 14.41 10.56 13.33
N GLU A 62 14.13 11.02 14.55
CA GLU A 62 12.91 10.68 15.31
C GLU A 62 11.62 11.20 14.68
N TYR A 63 11.68 12.28 13.89
CA TYR A 63 10.56 12.83 13.11
C TYR A 63 10.72 12.57 11.61
N ASN A 64 11.51 11.55 11.27
CA ASN A 64 11.84 11.21 9.90
C ASN A 64 11.42 9.79 9.61
N GLN A 65 10.36 9.65 8.81
CA GLN A 65 9.86 8.38 8.33
C GLN A 65 10.76 7.68 7.31
N LEU A 66 11.73 8.38 6.69
CA LEU A 66 12.52 7.88 5.56
C LEU A 66 13.74 7.06 5.99
N VAL A 67 14.44 7.49 7.03
CA VAL A 67 15.69 6.85 7.51
C VAL A 67 15.45 5.51 8.20
N PRO A 68 14.67 5.43 9.30
CA PRO A 68 14.47 4.19 10.07
C PRO A 68 13.80 3.06 9.27
N THR A 69 13.11 3.39 8.17
CA THR A 69 12.40 2.43 7.31
C THR A 69 13.22 1.96 6.12
N GLY A 70 14.39 2.56 5.89
CA GLY A 70 15.17 2.33 4.67
C GLY A 70 14.59 2.99 3.41
N ALA A 71 13.47 3.71 3.50
CA ALA A 71 12.85 4.38 2.36
C ALA A 71 13.77 5.42 1.71
N LEU A 72 14.64 6.09 2.49
CA LEU A 72 15.66 7.00 1.93
C LEU A 72 16.60 6.26 0.98
N ALA A 73 17.05 5.06 1.36
CA ALA A 73 17.96 4.27 0.54
C ALA A 73 17.25 3.79 -0.74
N ALA A 74 15.98 3.42 -0.65
CA ALA A 74 15.14 3.09 -1.81
C ALA A 74 14.98 4.30 -2.76
N GLN A 75 14.67 5.48 -2.23
CA GLN A 75 14.58 6.72 -3.02
C GLN A 75 15.90 7.06 -3.70
N GLN A 76 17.03 6.95 -3.00
CA GLN A 76 18.37 7.17 -3.55
C GLN A 76 18.73 6.16 -4.66
N ALA A 77 18.13 4.96 -4.62
CA ALA A 77 18.22 3.96 -5.68
C ALA A 77 17.21 4.17 -6.83
N GLY A 78 16.36 5.21 -6.76
CA GLY A 78 15.37 5.55 -7.79
C GLY A 78 13.98 4.96 -7.57
N TYR A 79 13.73 4.33 -6.41
CA TYR A 79 12.42 3.81 -6.03
C TYR A 79 11.68 4.83 -5.17
N THR A 80 10.87 5.66 -5.81
CA THR A 80 10.13 6.80 -5.25
C THR A 80 8.62 6.58 -5.26
N GLY A 81 8.15 5.38 -5.57
CA GLY A 81 6.74 5.03 -5.78
C GLY A 81 6.20 5.43 -7.16
N LYS A 82 7.08 5.81 -8.09
CA LYS A 82 6.70 6.27 -9.43
C LYS A 82 5.85 5.24 -10.17
N GLY A 83 4.69 5.68 -10.66
CA GLY A 83 3.76 4.84 -11.42
C GLY A 83 2.84 3.97 -10.56
N VAL A 84 2.93 4.06 -9.23
CA VAL A 84 2.00 3.39 -8.31
C VAL A 84 0.85 4.32 -7.96
N ASN A 85 -0.38 3.84 -8.15
CA ASN A 85 -1.60 4.53 -7.75
C ASN A 85 -1.96 4.14 -6.31
N ILE A 86 -1.99 5.13 -5.41
CA ILE A 86 -2.28 4.92 -3.99
C ILE A 86 -3.62 5.58 -3.66
N GLY A 87 -4.55 4.79 -3.14
CA GLY A 87 -5.82 5.27 -2.60
C GLY A 87 -5.65 5.67 -1.14
N VAL A 88 -5.87 6.94 -0.82
CA VAL A 88 -5.95 7.43 0.57
C VAL A 88 -7.42 7.66 0.88
N LEU A 89 -7.98 6.81 1.74
CA LEU A 89 -9.38 6.92 2.19
C LEU A 89 -9.40 7.55 3.58
N ASP A 90 -9.70 8.85 3.64
CA ASP A 90 -9.53 9.65 4.87
C ASP A 90 -10.49 10.86 4.89
N SER A 91 -10.17 11.92 5.66
CA SER A 91 -10.95 13.15 5.78
C SER A 91 -10.83 14.11 4.60
N GLY A 92 -10.09 13.74 3.56
CA GLY A 92 -9.80 14.55 2.39
C GLY A 92 -8.30 14.82 2.26
N ALA A 93 -7.94 15.83 1.48
CA ALA A 93 -6.58 16.35 1.42
C ALA A 93 -6.65 17.78 0.88
N ASP A 94 -5.98 18.73 1.56
CA ASP A 94 -5.92 20.12 1.13
C ASP A 94 -4.71 20.35 0.20
N PRO A 95 -4.93 20.53 -1.12
CA PRO A 95 -3.84 20.74 -2.08
C PRO A 95 -3.17 22.11 -1.96
N SER A 96 -3.68 23.02 -1.12
CA SER A 96 -3.05 24.33 -0.87
C SER A 96 -1.85 24.21 0.08
N ILE A 97 -1.79 23.14 0.88
CA ILE A 97 -0.69 22.85 1.80
C ILE A 97 0.58 22.52 1.02
N LEU A 98 1.71 23.08 1.44
CA LEU A 98 2.96 23.12 0.67
C LEU A 98 3.44 21.75 0.18
N GLY A 99 3.23 20.69 0.97
CA GLY A 99 3.62 19.33 0.59
C GLY A 99 2.72 18.73 -0.49
N LEU A 100 1.47 19.17 -0.63
CA LEU A 100 0.50 18.59 -1.56
C LEU A 100 0.25 19.39 -2.83
N GLN A 101 0.89 20.55 -2.99
CA GLN A 101 0.75 21.39 -4.19
C GLN A 101 1.10 20.59 -5.46
N GLY A 102 0.10 20.34 -6.29
CA GLY A 102 0.25 19.57 -7.54
C GLY A 102 0.47 18.06 -7.36
N ARG A 103 0.25 17.51 -6.16
CA ARG A 103 0.47 16.08 -5.87
C ARG A 103 -0.76 15.21 -6.08
N LEU A 104 -1.96 15.77 -5.94
CA LEU A 104 -3.20 15.00 -6.07
C LEU A 104 -3.46 14.66 -7.54
N THR A 105 -3.65 13.38 -7.83
CA THR A 105 -4.03 12.87 -9.17
C THR A 105 -5.54 12.79 -9.31
N TRP A 106 -6.23 12.51 -8.19
CA TRP A 106 -7.66 12.33 -8.17
C TRP A 106 -8.25 12.69 -6.82
N PHE A 107 -9.45 13.27 -6.81
CA PHE A 107 -10.22 13.53 -5.61
C PHE A 107 -11.72 13.31 -5.84
N ASN A 108 -12.36 12.61 -4.90
CA ASN A 108 -13.81 12.60 -4.74
C ASN A 108 -14.19 12.65 -3.25
N SER A 109 -15.30 13.32 -2.95
CA SER A 109 -15.96 13.24 -1.64
C SER A 109 -17.20 12.37 -1.68
N TYR A 110 -17.32 11.49 -0.68
CA TYR A 110 -18.45 10.59 -0.50
C TYR A 110 -19.38 11.02 0.64
N LEU A 111 -19.11 12.15 1.31
CA LEU A 111 -19.88 12.58 2.47
C LEU A 111 -21.33 12.96 2.14
N ALA A 112 -21.54 13.64 1.01
CA ALA A 112 -22.87 14.09 0.60
C ALA A 112 -23.70 12.98 -0.07
N ASN A 113 -23.04 12.09 -0.84
CA ASN A 113 -23.71 11.14 -1.72
C ASN A 113 -23.58 9.68 -1.27
N GLY A 114 -22.70 9.37 -0.32
CA GLY A 114 -22.44 8.04 0.19
C GLY A 114 -22.11 7.03 -0.92
N ASN A 115 -22.86 5.92 -0.94
CA ASN A 115 -22.72 4.85 -1.96
C ASN A 115 -23.36 5.18 -3.32
N ASN A 116 -23.87 6.40 -3.52
CA ASN A 116 -24.37 6.84 -4.82
C ASN A 116 -23.23 7.39 -5.68
N THR A 117 -23.51 7.58 -6.98
CA THR A 117 -22.52 8.00 -7.98
C THR A 117 -21.84 9.33 -7.63
N ALA A 118 -20.62 9.27 -7.10
CA ALA A 118 -19.70 10.40 -7.04
C ALA A 118 -19.01 10.58 -8.40
N ASN A 119 -19.74 11.03 -9.43
CA ASN A 119 -19.09 11.35 -10.70
C ASN A 119 -18.69 12.82 -10.73
N GLN A 120 -17.45 13.09 -10.32
CA GLN A 120 -16.46 13.84 -11.09
C GLN A 120 -15.18 13.93 -10.25
N ASN A 121 -14.10 13.33 -10.74
CA ASN A 121 -12.75 13.63 -10.28
C ASN A 121 -12.56 15.16 -10.26
N ASP A 122 -12.73 15.77 -9.10
CA ASP A 122 -12.80 17.21 -8.94
C ASP A 122 -11.76 17.67 -7.93
N LEU A 123 -10.54 17.85 -8.44
CA LEU A 123 -9.43 18.39 -7.66
C LEU A 123 -9.71 19.82 -7.16
N SER A 124 -10.62 20.58 -7.80
CA SER A 124 -10.96 21.94 -7.35
C SER A 124 -11.84 21.93 -6.09
N ALA A 125 -12.55 20.83 -5.85
CA ALA A 125 -13.30 20.58 -4.63
C ALA A 125 -12.46 19.93 -3.51
N ALA A 126 -11.21 19.55 -3.79
CA ALA A 126 -10.32 18.94 -2.80
C ALA A 126 -10.10 19.90 -1.63
N ASN A 127 -10.40 19.41 -0.43
CA ASN A 127 -10.24 20.12 0.83
C ASN A 127 -10.07 19.11 1.95
N ASP A 128 -9.72 19.59 3.13
CA ASP A 128 -9.70 18.80 4.35
C ASP A 128 -9.87 19.67 5.59
N VAL A 129 -11.13 19.86 6.01
CA VAL A 129 -11.45 20.68 7.19
C VAL A 129 -11.01 20.01 8.49
N TYR A 130 -10.85 18.68 8.51
CA TYR A 130 -10.40 17.95 9.69
C TYR A 130 -8.86 17.90 9.78
N GLY A 131 -8.18 17.89 8.65
CA GLY A 131 -6.72 17.99 8.47
C GLY A 131 -5.96 16.66 8.49
N HIS A 132 -6.58 15.57 8.97
CA HIS A 132 -5.88 14.29 9.13
C HIS A 132 -5.49 13.69 7.78
N GLY A 133 -6.41 13.64 6.81
CA GLY A 133 -6.12 13.09 5.49
C GLY A 133 -5.02 13.85 4.74
N THR A 134 -4.87 15.16 4.97
CA THR A 134 -3.76 15.98 4.45
C THR A 134 -2.42 15.51 5.01
N VAL A 135 -2.32 15.36 6.34
CA VAL A 135 -1.12 14.85 7.01
C VAL A 135 -0.74 13.47 6.48
N ILE A 136 -1.74 12.57 6.36
CA ILE A 136 -1.54 11.22 5.83
C ILE A 136 -1.07 11.25 4.37
N ALA A 137 -1.70 12.05 3.52
CA ALA A 137 -1.30 12.21 2.12
C ALA A 137 0.13 12.78 2.00
N ASP A 138 0.52 13.71 2.87
CA ASP A 138 1.88 14.23 2.92
C ASP A 138 2.88 13.11 3.29
N ILE A 139 2.65 12.38 4.38
CA ILE A 139 3.54 11.28 4.79
C ILE A 139 3.68 10.23 3.67
N VAL A 140 2.59 9.92 2.94
CA VAL A 140 2.65 9.01 1.78
C VAL A 140 3.49 9.60 0.65
N GLY A 141 3.19 10.81 0.17
CA GLY A 141 3.72 11.28 -1.13
C GLY A 141 3.89 12.79 -1.29
N GLY A 142 3.91 13.54 -0.19
CA GLY A 142 4.11 14.98 -0.17
C GLY A 142 5.53 15.41 -0.56
N ALA A 143 5.66 16.64 -1.05
CA ALA A 143 6.93 17.25 -1.43
C ALA A 143 7.74 17.68 -0.19
N ALA A 144 9.04 17.41 -0.20
CA ALA A 144 9.95 17.83 0.87
C ALA A 144 10.02 19.36 1.00
N GLN A 145 10.04 19.84 2.24
CA GLN A 145 10.20 21.26 2.60
C GLN A 145 11.57 21.58 3.20
N GLY A 146 12.36 20.55 3.51
CA GLY A 146 13.74 20.70 4.00
C GLY A 146 14.20 19.49 4.81
N SER A 147 15.47 19.52 5.26
CA SER A 147 16.07 18.46 6.08
C SER A 147 16.42 18.91 7.51
N GLY A 148 16.03 20.14 7.88
CA GLY A 148 16.31 20.76 9.16
C GLY A 148 15.29 20.40 10.25
N SER A 149 15.55 20.88 11.48
CA SER A 149 14.62 20.76 12.61
C SER A 149 13.24 21.30 12.25
N GLY A 150 12.20 20.51 12.49
CA GLY A 150 10.81 20.89 12.20
C GLY A 150 10.48 21.06 10.71
N SER A 151 11.38 20.67 9.80
CA SER A 151 11.10 20.67 8.36
C SER A 151 10.53 19.32 7.95
N PHE A 152 9.52 19.34 7.08
CA PHE A 152 9.03 18.11 6.46
C PHE A 152 10.04 17.55 5.47
N VAL A 153 10.49 16.32 5.72
CA VAL A 153 11.52 15.63 4.93
C VAL A 153 11.02 15.08 3.59
N GLY A 154 9.71 15.18 3.33
CA GLY A 154 9.04 14.64 2.15
C GLY A 154 8.42 13.27 2.40
N GLY A 155 7.43 12.92 1.58
CA GLY A 155 6.72 11.65 1.68
C GLY A 155 7.62 10.46 1.37
N VAL A 156 7.18 9.28 1.81
CA VAL A 156 7.89 8.02 1.58
C VAL A 156 7.90 7.63 0.10
N ALA A 157 6.81 7.84 -0.61
CA ALA A 157 6.64 7.58 -2.04
C ALA A 157 6.33 8.90 -2.81
N PRO A 158 7.30 9.82 -2.92
CA PRO A 158 7.07 11.18 -3.39
C PRO A 158 6.66 11.28 -4.87
N ASP A 159 6.87 10.24 -5.69
CA ASP A 159 6.46 10.19 -7.10
C ASP A 159 5.24 9.29 -7.36
N SER A 160 4.58 8.80 -6.30
CA SER A 160 3.32 8.05 -6.43
C SER A 160 2.17 8.94 -6.91
N ASN A 161 1.12 8.32 -7.45
CA ASN A 161 -0.11 9.03 -7.81
C ASN A 161 -1.09 8.95 -6.63
N LEU A 162 -1.44 10.09 -6.03
CA LEU A 162 -2.33 10.15 -4.89
C LEU A 162 -3.80 10.27 -5.34
N TYR A 163 -4.60 9.25 -5.01
CA TYR A 163 -6.04 9.19 -5.23
C TYR A 163 -6.75 9.36 -3.89
N ILE A 164 -7.34 10.52 -3.66
CA ILE A 164 -7.93 10.89 -2.37
C ILE A 164 -9.44 10.64 -2.39
N ALA A 165 -9.91 9.72 -1.57
CA ALA A 165 -11.34 9.52 -1.32
C ALA A 165 -11.69 10.07 0.07
N GLN A 166 -12.42 11.19 0.10
CA GLN A 166 -12.93 11.73 1.36
C GLN A 166 -14.11 10.89 1.82
N VAL A 167 -13.88 10.10 2.86
CA VAL A 167 -14.84 9.19 3.51
C VAL A 167 -15.05 9.49 4.99
N CYS A 168 -14.25 10.41 5.54
CA CYS A 168 -14.40 10.91 6.91
C CYS A 168 -14.90 12.35 6.93
N ASP A 169 -15.80 12.65 7.86
CA ASP A 169 -16.37 13.99 8.02
C ASP A 169 -15.46 14.94 8.83
N ASN A 170 -15.93 16.16 9.07
CA ASN A 170 -15.21 17.18 9.83
C ASN A 170 -15.04 16.88 11.33
N THR A 171 -15.60 15.78 11.83
CA THR A 171 -15.40 15.28 13.19
C THR A 171 -14.43 14.10 13.25
N GLY A 172 -13.97 13.61 12.09
CA GLY A 172 -13.12 12.44 11.96
C GLY A 172 -13.91 11.12 11.94
N ASN A 173 -15.24 11.16 11.81
CA ASN A 173 -16.05 9.95 11.69
C ASN A 173 -16.01 9.45 10.24
N CYS A 174 -15.56 8.22 10.06
CA CYS A 174 -15.33 7.61 8.75
C CYS A 174 -16.38 6.53 8.42
N THR A 175 -16.73 6.42 7.14
CA THR A 175 -17.61 5.35 6.63
C THR A 175 -16.95 4.60 5.48
N PRO A 176 -16.89 3.24 5.49
CA PRO A 176 -16.36 2.46 4.36
C PRO A 176 -17.35 2.41 3.19
N TYR A 177 -17.52 3.53 2.47
CA TYR A 177 -18.37 3.56 1.29
C TYR A 177 -17.83 2.61 0.22
N SER A 178 -18.57 1.53 -0.09
CA SER A 178 -18.19 0.58 -1.15
C SER A 178 -17.94 1.28 -2.48
N LYS A 179 -18.69 2.34 -2.77
CA LYS A 179 -18.51 3.13 -3.99
C LYS A 179 -17.11 3.77 -4.09
N ALA A 180 -16.53 4.20 -2.97
CA ALA A 180 -15.17 4.75 -2.95
C ALA A 180 -14.14 3.73 -3.42
N TYR A 181 -14.19 2.51 -2.89
CA TYR A 181 -13.30 1.42 -3.33
C TYR A 181 -13.53 1.05 -4.80
N GLN A 182 -14.79 0.97 -5.25
CA GLN A 182 -15.12 0.70 -6.65
C GLN A 182 -14.51 1.74 -7.59
N ASP A 183 -14.62 3.03 -7.24
CA ASP A 183 -14.07 4.12 -8.06
C ASP A 183 -12.54 4.11 -8.06
N LEU A 184 -11.91 3.88 -6.91
CA LEU A 184 -10.46 3.74 -6.81
C LEU A 184 -9.95 2.55 -7.64
N VAL A 185 -10.53 1.36 -7.48
CA VAL A 185 -10.17 0.17 -8.27
C VAL A 185 -10.39 0.41 -9.76
N SER A 186 -11.48 1.10 -10.14
CA SER A 186 -11.74 1.45 -11.55
C SER A 186 -10.72 2.44 -12.13
N ASN A 187 -10.04 3.20 -11.27
CA ASN A 187 -8.92 4.07 -11.62
C ASN A 187 -7.56 3.35 -11.53
N GLY A 188 -7.54 2.03 -11.34
CA GLY A 188 -6.32 1.23 -11.26
C GLY A 188 -5.57 1.37 -9.94
N VAL A 189 -6.25 1.81 -8.86
CA VAL A 189 -5.70 1.79 -7.51
C VAL A 189 -5.75 0.36 -6.97
N HIS A 190 -4.61 -0.13 -6.50
CA HIS A 190 -4.47 -1.46 -5.88
C HIS A 190 -3.73 -1.42 -4.54
N LEU A 191 -3.36 -0.24 -4.06
CA LEU A 191 -2.75 -0.02 -2.75
C LEU A 191 -3.55 1.03 -2.00
N PHE A 192 -4.06 0.67 -0.83
CA PHE A 192 -5.03 1.49 -0.07
C PHE A 192 -4.47 1.81 1.32
N ASN A 193 -4.36 3.09 1.65
CA ASN A 193 -4.05 3.58 2.98
C ASN A 193 -5.32 3.92 3.74
N GLN A 194 -5.52 3.32 4.92
CA GLN A 194 -6.72 3.50 5.74
C GLN A 194 -6.34 3.76 7.20
N SER A 195 -6.16 5.05 7.51
CA SER A 195 -5.64 5.53 8.78
C SER A 195 -6.75 5.86 9.79
N TRP A 196 -7.79 5.03 9.84
CA TRP A 196 -8.96 5.19 10.72
C TRP A 196 -9.49 3.81 11.16
N GLY A 197 -10.30 3.79 12.22
CA GLY A 197 -10.91 2.56 12.71
C GLY A 197 -11.59 2.73 14.06
N SER A 198 -12.15 1.63 14.56
CA SER A 198 -12.80 1.61 15.88
C SER A 198 -12.19 0.50 16.71
N LEU A 199 -11.62 0.85 17.86
CA LEU A 199 -11.07 -0.11 18.81
C LEU A 199 -12.15 -1.10 19.26
N THR A 200 -11.80 -2.36 19.47
CA THR A 200 -12.73 -3.39 19.96
C THR A 200 -13.45 -2.97 21.25
N SER A 201 -12.79 -2.19 22.11
CA SER A 201 -13.36 -1.66 23.36
C SER A 201 -14.45 -0.61 23.18
N THR A 202 -14.62 -0.03 21.99
CA THR A 202 -15.72 0.93 21.73
C THR A 202 -17.07 0.24 21.50
N PHE A 203 -17.06 -1.08 21.32
CA PHE A 203 -18.26 -1.89 21.12
C PHE A 203 -18.83 -2.38 22.46
N ALA A 204 -20.16 -2.57 22.52
CA ALA A 204 -20.83 -3.02 23.73
C ALA A 204 -20.40 -4.43 24.16
N THR A 205 -20.11 -5.30 23.19
CA THR A 205 -19.63 -6.66 23.43
C THR A 205 -18.56 -7.06 22.41
N THR A 206 -17.74 -8.04 22.79
CA THR A 206 -16.79 -8.70 21.87
C THR A 206 -17.50 -9.33 20.67
N ALA A 207 -18.73 -9.82 20.85
CA ALA A 207 -19.52 -10.39 19.76
C ALA A 207 -19.89 -9.33 18.71
N ASP A 208 -20.22 -8.10 19.14
CA ASP A 208 -20.51 -7.00 18.21
C ASP A 208 -19.26 -6.58 17.43
N ALA A 209 -18.11 -6.47 18.11
CA ALA A 209 -16.83 -6.16 17.47
C ALA A 209 -16.44 -7.23 16.43
N ASN A 210 -16.54 -8.51 16.79
CA ASN A 210 -16.28 -9.63 15.90
C ASN A 210 -17.28 -9.68 14.74
N GLY A 211 -18.55 -9.36 15.00
CA GLY A 211 -19.59 -9.25 13.97
C GLY A 211 -19.26 -8.16 12.95
N TYR A 212 -18.76 -7.01 13.40
CA TYR A 212 -18.29 -5.95 12.51
C TYR A 212 -17.12 -6.43 11.65
N ALA A 213 -16.07 -6.99 12.26
CA ALA A 213 -14.91 -7.50 11.53
C ALA A 213 -15.30 -8.58 10.50
N THR A 214 -16.21 -9.49 10.87
CA THR A 214 -16.77 -10.51 9.96
C THR A 214 -17.52 -9.88 8.79
N SER A 215 -18.28 -8.80 9.02
CA SER A 215 -19.07 -8.14 7.98
C SER A 215 -18.22 -7.47 6.88
N MET A 216 -16.94 -7.18 7.18
CA MET A 216 -16.02 -6.60 6.20
C MET A 216 -15.60 -7.61 5.14
N GLY A 217 -15.45 -8.90 5.50
CA GLY A 217 -14.97 -9.97 4.62
C GLY A 217 -15.58 -9.94 3.21
N PRO A 218 -16.91 -10.09 3.09
CA PRO A 218 -17.59 -10.10 1.79
C PRO A 218 -17.41 -8.83 0.96
N VAL A 219 -17.21 -7.68 1.59
CA VAL A 219 -16.99 -6.40 0.89
C VAL A 219 -15.64 -6.42 0.16
N TYR A 220 -14.58 -6.85 0.85
CA TYR A 220 -13.22 -6.85 0.30
C TYR A 220 -12.94 -8.02 -0.64
N GLU A 221 -13.53 -9.20 -0.36
CA GLU A 221 -13.49 -10.33 -1.31
C GLU A 221 -14.13 -9.96 -2.66
N GLY A 222 -15.14 -9.09 -2.65
CA GLY A 222 -15.78 -8.56 -3.85
C GLY A 222 -14.86 -7.76 -4.77
N TYR A 223 -13.72 -7.26 -4.28
CA TYR A 223 -12.72 -6.54 -5.08
C TYR A 223 -11.61 -7.43 -5.65
N GLY A 224 -11.68 -8.75 -5.42
CA GLY A 224 -10.70 -9.71 -5.91
C GLY A 224 -9.41 -9.75 -5.08
N THR A 225 -8.37 -10.40 -5.63
CA THR A 225 -7.12 -10.74 -4.92
C THR A 225 -5.93 -9.85 -5.29
N GLY A 226 -6.17 -8.73 -5.97
CA GLY A 226 -5.14 -7.86 -6.55
C GLY A 226 -4.84 -6.61 -5.74
N ASN A 227 -5.34 -6.52 -4.51
CA ASN A 227 -5.32 -5.29 -3.72
C ASN A 227 -4.56 -5.49 -2.41
N VAL A 228 -3.92 -4.43 -1.92
CA VAL A 228 -3.32 -4.37 -0.59
C VAL A 228 -3.99 -3.27 0.22
N TYR A 229 -4.57 -3.63 1.35
CA TYR A 229 -5.24 -2.73 2.28
C TYR A 229 -4.39 -2.59 3.54
N VAL A 230 -3.85 -1.38 3.75
CA VAL A 230 -3.05 -1.04 4.92
C VAL A 230 -3.94 -0.32 5.92
N TRP A 231 -4.04 -0.85 7.13
CA TRP A 231 -4.93 -0.37 8.18
C TRP A 231 -4.17 0.03 9.45
N ALA A 232 -4.62 1.11 10.08
CA ALA A 232 -4.13 1.47 11.41
C ALA A 232 -4.60 0.46 12.47
N ALA A 233 -3.69 0.04 13.36
CA ALA A 233 -4.03 -0.83 14.49
C ALA A 233 -4.88 -0.13 15.57
N GLY A 234 -4.83 1.21 15.63
CA GLY A 234 -5.59 2.02 16.58
C GLY A 234 -4.70 2.68 17.64
N ASN A 235 -5.24 3.73 18.27
CA ASN A 235 -4.54 4.53 19.27
C ASN A 235 -5.29 4.52 20.61
N ASN A 236 -4.54 4.63 21.71
CA ASN A 236 -5.00 4.64 23.10
C ASN A 236 -5.81 3.38 23.49
N PRO A 237 -5.23 2.18 23.29
CA PRO A 237 -5.90 0.94 23.64
C PRO A 237 -6.20 0.87 25.15
N THR A 238 -7.35 0.31 25.51
CA THR A 238 -7.73 0.10 26.92
C THR A 238 -7.12 -1.17 27.53
N SER A 239 -6.58 -2.06 26.69
CA SER A 239 -5.92 -3.31 27.09
C SER A 239 -4.97 -3.80 25.98
N SER A 240 -4.12 -4.80 26.27
CA SER A 240 -3.19 -5.35 25.27
C SER A 240 -3.86 -6.08 24.09
N SER A 241 -5.13 -6.46 24.22
CA SER A 241 -5.92 -7.06 23.15
C SER A 241 -6.78 -6.06 22.39
N ASP A 242 -6.77 -4.79 22.80
CA ASP A 242 -7.62 -3.75 22.21
C ASP A 242 -6.98 -3.20 20.93
N ILE A 243 -7.60 -3.51 19.80
CA ILE A 243 -7.14 -3.18 18.45
C ILE A 243 -8.35 -2.77 17.60
N THR A 244 -8.15 -2.11 16.46
CA THR A 244 -9.25 -1.78 15.54
C THR A 244 -9.95 -3.04 15.02
N VAL A 245 -11.27 -3.01 14.92
CA VAL A 245 -12.04 -4.12 14.32
C VAL A 245 -11.66 -4.35 12.85
N GLN A 246 -11.20 -3.31 12.16
CA GLN A 246 -10.71 -3.37 10.79
C GLN A 246 -9.41 -4.19 10.68
N ALA A 247 -8.54 -4.13 11.68
CA ALA A 247 -7.33 -4.94 11.73
C ALA A 247 -7.63 -6.45 11.87
N LEU A 248 -8.80 -6.80 12.40
CA LEU A 248 -9.22 -8.18 12.65
C LEU A 248 -9.97 -8.84 11.50
N ALA A 249 -10.27 -8.12 10.41
CA ALA A 249 -11.02 -8.71 9.29
C ALA A 249 -10.40 -10.03 8.77
N PRO A 250 -9.06 -10.18 8.63
CA PRO A 250 -8.45 -11.44 8.17
C PRO A 250 -8.54 -12.60 9.18
N GLU A 251 -8.82 -12.35 10.46
CA GLU A 251 -9.07 -13.42 11.45
C GLU A 251 -10.37 -14.15 11.12
N PHE A 252 -11.40 -13.40 10.71
CA PHE A 252 -12.73 -13.92 10.38
C PHE A 252 -12.89 -14.24 8.89
N THR A 253 -11.98 -13.74 8.05
CA THR A 253 -11.93 -14.01 6.60
C THR A 253 -10.49 -14.26 6.18
N PRO A 254 -9.94 -15.48 6.43
CA PRO A 254 -8.52 -15.78 6.19
C PRO A 254 -8.02 -15.55 4.76
N ALA A 255 -8.91 -15.58 3.77
CA ALA A 255 -8.59 -15.27 2.38
C ALA A 255 -8.09 -13.82 2.18
N LEU A 256 -8.34 -12.92 3.13
CA LEU A 256 -7.85 -11.54 3.11
C LEU A 256 -6.42 -11.38 3.61
N GLN A 257 -5.84 -12.36 4.33
CA GLN A 257 -4.50 -12.21 4.92
C GLN A 257 -3.42 -11.78 3.90
N PRO A 258 -3.35 -12.33 2.67
CA PRO A 258 -2.35 -11.92 1.66
C PRO A 258 -2.61 -10.53 1.05
N GLN A 259 -3.63 -9.81 1.51
CA GLN A 259 -4.08 -8.52 1.00
C GLN A 259 -4.18 -7.48 2.12
N TRP A 260 -3.78 -7.82 3.34
CA TRP A 260 -4.02 -7.00 4.51
C TRP A 260 -2.71 -6.73 5.23
N LEU A 261 -2.50 -5.48 5.60
CA LEU A 261 -1.41 -5.07 6.48
C LEU A 261 -2.00 -4.23 7.60
N VAL A 262 -1.50 -4.43 8.82
CA VAL A 262 -1.89 -3.67 10.00
C VAL A 262 -0.67 -2.94 10.55
N ALA A 263 -0.80 -1.65 10.80
CA ALA A 263 0.30 -0.78 11.23
C ALA A 263 0.22 -0.48 12.72
N VAL A 264 1.28 -0.81 13.47
CA VAL A 264 1.51 -0.33 14.84
C VAL A 264 2.58 0.76 14.88
N ASN A 265 2.47 1.65 15.85
CA ASN A 265 3.36 2.80 16.01
C ASN A 265 4.53 2.45 16.94
N VAL A 266 5.75 2.74 16.47
CA VAL A 266 6.97 2.62 17.26
C VAL A 266 7.68 3.96 17.39
N GLN A 267 8.33 4.16 18.54
CA GLN A 267 9.20 5.30 18.76
C GLN A 267 10.57 5.08 18.10
N VAL A 268 11.13 6.18 17.60
CA VAL A 268 12.47 6.24 17.01
C VAL A 268 13.28 7.26 17.81
N ASN A 269 14.51 6.91 18.18
CA ASN A 269 15.40 7.84 18.87
C ASN A 269 16.12 8.79 17.88
N SER A 270 16.86 9.75 18.41
CA SER A 270 17.66 10.70 17.61
C SER A 270 18.84 10.10 16.84
N ALA A 271 19.09 8.79 16.97
CA ALA A 271 20.01 8.04 16.12
C ALA A 271 19.29 7.30 14.99
N GLY A 272 17.97 7.45 14.84
CA GLY A 272 17.16 6.75 13.84
C GLY A 272 16.89 5.29 14.17
N GLN A 273 17.07 4.88 15.43
CA GLN A 273 16.86 3.51 15.88
C GLN A 273 15.47 3.35 16.50
N VAL A 274 14.75 2.29 16.10
CA VAL A 274 13.51 1.88 16.76
C VAL A 274 13.81 1.48 18.20
N THR A 275 13.07 2.04 19.16
CA THR A 275 13.28 1.79 20.59
C THR A 275 12.23 0.89 21.20
N THR A 276 10.97 1.27 21.09
CA THR A 276 9.83 0.59 21.71
C THR A 276 8.57 0.77 20.88
N LEU A 277 7.57 -0.07 21.13
CA LEU A 277 6.18 0.25 20.79
C LEU A 277 5.79 1.55 21.50
N ASP A 278 5.13 2.45 20.78
CA ASP A 278 4.60 3.66 21.39
C ASP A 278 3.51 3.31 22.42
N PRO A 279 3.52 3.89 23.63
CA PRO A 279 2.50 3.63 24.65
C PRO A 279 1.06 3.91 24.21
N THR A 280 0.86 4.78 23.23
CA THR A 280 -0.46 5.07 22.65
C THR A 280 -0.81 4.12 21.51
N SER A 281 0.10 3.29 21.02
CA SER A 281 -0.19 2.32 19.96
C SER A 281 -0.98 1.13 20.50
N ALA A 282 -2.01 0.70 19.76
CA ALA A 282 -2.50 -0.67 19.87
C ALA A 282 -1.37 -1.67 19.60
N GLN A 283 -1.46 -2.85 20.21
CA GLN A 283 -0.57 -3.97 19.94
C GLN A 283 -1.13 -4.80 18.78
N CYS A 284 -0.26 -5.48 18.03
CA CYS A 284 -0.69 -6.33 16.91
C CYS A 284 -1.69 -7.42 17.34
N GLY A 285 -1.59 -7.95 18.56
CA GLY A 285 -2.56 -8.91 19.11
C GLY A 285 -2.86 -10.06 18.15
N ALA A 286 -4.15 -10.31 17.89
CA ALA A 286 -4.60 -11.34 16.95
C ALA A 286 -4.18 -11.08 15.49
N ALA A 287 -3.87 -9.84 15.12
CA ALA A 287 -3.38 -9.47 13.79
C ALA A 287 -1.87 -9.72 13.59
N ALA A 288 -1.17 -10.35 14.55
CA ALA A 288 0.29 -10.51 14.52
C ALA A 288 0.86 -11.14 13.23
N GLN A 289 0.09 -11.98 12.52
CA GLN A 289 0.54 -12.59 11.27
C GLN A 289 0.56 -11.63 10.06
N TRP A 290 -0.17 -10.51 10.13
CA TRP A 290 -0.27 -9.50 9.06
C TRP A 290 -0.03 -8.08 9.60
N CYS A 291 0.75 -7.96 10.68
CA CYS A 291 1.02 -6.71 11.36
C CYS A 291 2.49 -6.32 11.25
N LEU A 292 2.73 -5.04 10.96
CA LEU A 292 4.03 -4.43 10.80
C LEU A 292 4.15 -3.20 11.70
N ALA A 293 5.36 -2.90 12.13
CA ALA A 293 5.68 -1.71 12.89
C ALA A 293 6.32 -0.64 11.99
N ALA A 294 5.91 0.61 12.14
CA ALA A 294 6.57 1.75 11.51
C ALA A 294 6.55 2.97 12.43
N PRO A 295 7.51 3.90 12.27
CA PRO A 295 7.51 5.16 13.01
C PRO A 295 6.20 5.91 12.77
N GLY A 296 5.54 6.33 13.85
CA GLY A 296 4.29 7.09 13.76
C GLY A 296 4.44 8.56 14.11
N ALA A 297 5.62 9.04 14.52
CA ALA A 297 5.87 10.46 14.73
C ALA A 297 6.38 11.12 13.45
N ALA A 298 5.72 12.20 13.01
CA ALA A 298 6.09 12.93 11.81
C ALA A 298 5.97 14.45 12.00
N MET A 299 6.75 15.20 11.20
CA MET A 299 6.62 16.65 11.05
C MET A 299 6.24 16.96 9.61
N THR A 300 4.98 17.29 9.37
CA THR A 300 4.43 17.67 8.06
C THR A 300 4.32 19.20 7.95
N PRO A 301 4.07 19.76 6.75
CA PRO A 301 3.69 21.16 6.64
C PRO A 301 2.42 21.42 7.48
N PRO A 302 2.35 22.51 8.25
CA PRO A 302 1.16 22.85 9.04
C PRO A 302 -0.13 22.83 8.24
N VAL A 303 -1.22 22.35 8.84
CA VAL A 303 -2.58 22.40 8.27
C VAL A 303 -3.41 23.41 9.07
N PRO A 304 -3.46 24.69 8.66
CA PRO A 304 -4.04 25.77 9.48
C PRO A 304 -5.53 25.56 9.76
N GLY A 305 -5.96 25.92 10.98
CA GLY A 305 -7.36 25.83 11.39
C GLY A 305 -7.81 24.41 11.78
N THR A 306 -6.88 23.47 11.89
CA THR A 306 -7.12 22.08 12.32
C THR A 306 -6.30 21.76 13.57
N LYS A 307 -6.40 20.53 14.08
CA LYS A 307 -5.53 20.06 15.19
C LYS A 307 -4.06 19.84 14.79
N PHE A 308 -3.74 19.95 13.50
CA PHE A 308 -2.40 19.76 12.92
C PHE A 308 -1.77 21.10 12.49
N ASP A 309 -2.17 22.20 13.12
CA ASP A 309 -1.72 23.57 12.83
C ASP A 309 -0.22 23.82 13.12
N THR A 310 0.44 22.89 13.81
CA THR A 310 1.88 22.90 14.05
C THR A 310 2.65 21.95 13.12
N GLY A 311 1.94 21.12 12.34
CA GLY A 311 2.53 20.09 11.48
C GLY A 311 2.95 18.80 12.20
N GLY A 312 2.99 18.81 13.53
CA GLY A 312 3.32 17.62 14.31
C GLY A 312 2.15 16.63 14.35
N SER A 313 2.46 15.36 14.11
CA SER A 313 1.52 14.25 14.22
C SER A 313 2.20 13.03 14.86
N ASP A 314 1.41 12.23 15.56
CA ASP A 314 1.85 10.97 16.15
C ASP A 314 0.69 9.97 16.21
N GLY A 315 0.90 8.75 15.71
CA GLY A 315 -0.04 7.66 15.86
C GLY A 315 0.12 6.52 14.85
N THR A 316 -0.69 5.46 15.03
CA THR A 316 -0.78 4.35 14.07
C THR A 316 -1.26 4.78 12.68
N SER A 317 -1.94 5.93 12.59
CA SER A 317 -2.33 6.57 11.33
C SER A 317 -1.12 6.90 10.45
N ASP A 318 -0.10 7.50 11.05
CA ASP A 318 1.14 7.88 10.40
C ASP A 318 1.97 6.64 10.03
N SER A 319 2.04 5.64 10.93
CA SER A 319 2.66 4.35 10.64
C SER A 319 2.02 3.65 9.42
N THR A 320 0.70 3.73 9.28
CA THR A 320 -0.05 3.23 8.10
C THR A 320 0.41 3.93 6.83
N ALA A 321 0.54 5.26 6.86
CA ALA A 321 1.01 6.06 5.73
C ALA A 321 2.44 5.69 5.33
N VAL A 322 3.31 5.48 6.33
CA VAL A 322 4.69 5.05 6.12
C VAL A 322 4.75 3.67 5.47
N ILE A 323 4.03 2.68 6.00
CA ILE A 323 3.97 1.32 5.43
C ILE A 323 3.40 1.36 4.01
N THR A 324 2.38 2.18 3.76
CA THR A 324 1.82 2.35 2.42
C THR A 324 2.86 2.91 1.45
N GLY A 325 3.60 3.95 1.83
CA GLY A 325 4.63 4.51 0.97
C GLY A 325 5.78 3.52 0.70
N VAL A 326 6.24 2.78 1.71
CA VAL A 326 7.26 1.72 1.51
C VAL A 326 6.73 0.65 0.57
N SER A 327 5.46 0.25 0.73
CA SER A 327 4.80 -0.71 -0.15
C SER A 327 4.81 -0.24 -1.61
N ALA A 328 4.59 1.06 -1.86
CA ALA A 328 4.66 1.63 -3.20
C ALA A 328 6.09 1.60 -3.78
N GLN A 329 7.13 1.84 -2.97
CA GLN A 329 8.52 1.72 -3.43
C GLN A 329 8.86 0.27 -3.80
N ILE A 330 8.44 -0.70 -2.98
CA ILE A 330 8.61 -2.13 -3.26
C ILE A 330 7.86 -2.50 -4.54
N TRP A 331 6.63 -2.05 -4.71
CA TRP A 331 5.84 -2.37 -5.89
C TRP A 331 6.41 -1.75 -7.17
N GLN A 332 7.00 -0.56 -7.09
CA GLN A 332 7.77 0.01 -8.21
C GLN A 332 9.00 -0.85 -8.54
N ALA A 333 9.73 -1.34 -7.54
CA ALA A 333 10.91 -2.18 -7.75
C ALA A 333 10.56 -3.57 -8.31
N PHE A 334 9.40 -4.10 -7.91
CA PHE A 334 8.92 -5.43 -8.28
C PHE A 334 7.48 -5.37 -8.80
N PRO A 335 7.25 -4.81 -10.02
CA PRO A 335 5.90 -4.59 -10.55
C PRO A 335 5.10 -5.88 -10.79
N TRP A 336 5.75 -7.04 -10.75
CA TRP A 336 5.13 -8.37 -10.86
C TRP A 336 4.71 -8.96 -9.51
N PHE A 337 4.97 -8.29 -8.39
CA PHE A 337 4.52 -8.77 -7.08
C PHE A 337 3.00 -8.76 -7.02
N SER A 338 2.45 -9.87 -6.55
CA SER A 338 1.07 -9.94 -6.08
C SER A 338 0.97 -9.33 -4.67
N PRO A 339 -0.24 -9.00 -4.20
CA PRO A 339 -0.45 -8.60 -2.81
C PRO A 339 0.24 -9.54 -1.80
N GLY A 340 0.12 -10.85 -1.98
CA GLY A 340 0.74 -11.84 -1.09
C GLY A 340 2.28 -11.93 -1.17
N ASN A 341 2.92 -11.23 -2.10
CA ASN A 341 4.38 -11.04 -2.08
C ASN A 341 4.79 -9.76 -1.34
N LEU A 342 3.85 -8.82 -1.18
CA LEU A 342 4.05 -7.54 -0.51
C LEU A 342 3.70 -7.61 0.97
N THR A 343 2.73 -8.45 1.34
CA THR A 343 2.25 -8.71 2.71
C THR A 343 2.93 -9.91 3.35
#